data_AF-A0A520GPJ3-F1
#
_entry.id   AF-A0A520GPJ3-F1
#
_cell.length_a   1.000
_cell.length_b   1.000
_cell.length_c   1.000
_cell.angle_alpha   90.00
_cell.angle_beta   90.00
_cell.angle_gamma   90.00
#
_symmetry.space_group_name_H-M   'P 1'
#
loop_
_entity.id
_entity.type
_entity.pdbx_description
1 polymer ?
#
loop_
_entity_poly.entity_id
_entity_poly.type
_entity_poly.pdbx_seq_one_letter_code
_entity_poly.pdbx_strand_id
1 'polypeptide(L)' 'MKHVLLSLSLIAAAALVGCGKTETPAPAAAPAPAPTAAPAPAPAPAEMPELKVAIDPTYEPFTFKTADGKPTGFDVDIA' A
#
# COMPACT_ATOMS: atom_id res chain seq x y z
N MET A 1 -7.85 49.09 17.67
CA MET A 1 -8.00 47.84 16.87
C MET A 1 -6.74 46.97 16.87
N LYS A 2 -5.53 47.52 16.66
CA LYS A 2 -4.26 46.74 16.73
C LYS A 2 -3.96 46.13 18.11
N HIS A 3 -4.23 46.85 19.20
CA HIS A 3 -4.01 46.34 20.56
C HIS A 3 -5.00 45.24 20.99
N VAL A 4 -6.16 45.15 20.33
CA VAL A 4 -7.19 44.12 20.59
C VAL A 4 -6.80 42.79 19.95
N LEU A 5 -6.13 42.82 18.79
CA LEU A 5 -5.58 41.63 18.14
C LEU A 5 -4.34 41.10 18.89
N LEU A 6 -3.56 41.98 19.51
CA LEU A 6 -2.35 41.64 20.29
C LEU A 6 -2.68 41.03 21.66
N SER A 7 -3.77 41.46 22.30
CA SER A 7 -4.20 40.88 23.58
C SER A 7 -4.85 39.50 23.42
N LEU A 8 -5.61 39.29 22.33
CA LEU A 8 -6.28 38.01 22.07
C LEU A 8 -5.29 36.87 21.76
N SER A 9 -4.16 37.19 21.13
CA SER A 9 -3.09 36.24 20.83
C SER A 9 -2.27 35.85 22.06
N LEU A 10 -2.10 36.76 23.03
CA LEU A 10 -1.37 36.48 24.27
C LEU A 10 -2.18 35.57 25.23
N ILE A 11 -3.51 35.74 25.25
CA ILE A 11 -4.42 34.92 26.06
C ILE A 11 -4.51 33.49 25.53
N ALA A 12 -4.49 33.32 24.19
CA ALA A 12 -4.47 32.01 23.56
C ALA A 12 -3.19 31.21 23.87
N ALA A 13 -2.03 31.88 23.95
CA ALA A 13 -0.75 31.25 24.28
C ALA A 13 -0.70 30.77 25.76
N ALA A 14 -1.34 31.49 26.68
CA ALA A 14 -1.40 31.09 28.09
C ALA A 14 -2.31 29.89 28.34
N ALA A 15 -3.35 29.68 27.52
CA ALA A 15 -4.24 28.53 27.63
C ALA A 15 -3.59 27.21 27.18
N LEU A 16 -2.58 27.25 26.30
CA LEU A 16 -1.87 26.07 25.80
C LEU A 16 -0.84 25.48 26.79
N VAL A 17 -0.38 26.27 27.78
CA VAL A 17 0.58 25.83 28.82
C VAL A 17 -0.12 25.26 30.07
N GLY A 18 -1.44 25.41 30.21
CA GLY A 18 -2.18 25.09 31.44
C GLY A 18 -2.80 23.69 31.55
N CYS A 19 -2.92 22.92 30.47
CA CYS A 19 -3.47 21.54 30.53
C CYS A 19 -2.40 20.46 30.79
N GLY A 20 -1.19 20.84 31.19
CA GLY A 20 -0.19 19.93 31.74
C GLY A 20 -0.47 19.65 33.21
N LYS A 21 -1.59 18.98 33.53
CA LYS A 21 -1.70 18.30 34.82
C LYS A 21 -0.54 17.31 34.89
N THR A 22 0.44 17.62 35.72
CA THR A 22 1.51 16.69 36.10
C THR A 22 0.88 15.62 36.97
N GLU A 23 0.24 14.67 36.33
CA GLU A 23 0.16 13.32 36.84
C GLU A 23 1.37 12.62 36.22
N THR A 24 2.31 12.15 37.04
CA THR A 24 3.27 11.14 36.59
C THR A 24 2.45 10.04 35.95
N PRO A 25 2.57 9.78 34.64
CA PRO A 25 2.01 8.56 34.10
C PRO A 25 2.76 7.46 34.84
N ALA A 26 2.07 6.72 35.71
CA ALA A 26 2.48 5.36 36.02
C ALA A 26 2.81 4.72 34.67
N PRO A 27 3.93 3.97 34.52
CA PRO A 27 4.29 3.36 33.25
C PRO A 27 3.05 2.67 32.69
N ALA A 28 2.43 3.30 31.69
CA ALA A 28 1.31 2.70 31.00
C ALA A 28 1.93 1.48 30.35
N ALA A 29 1.49 0.29 30.77
CA ALA A 29 1.85 -0.92 30.09
C ALA A 29 1.63 -0.68 28.59
N ALA A 30 2.70 -0.83 27.80
CA ALA A 30 2.61 -0.66 26.36
C ALA A 30 1.41 -1.50 25.87
N PRO A 31 0.52 -0.93 25.03
CA PRO A 31 -0.56 -1.70 24.45
C PRO A 31 0.04 -2.96 23.81
N ALA A 32 -0.41 -4.14 24.25
CA ALA A 32 0.00 -5.38 23.62
C ALA A 32 -0.32 -5.28 22.11
N PRO A 33 0.59 -5.69 21.21
CA PRO A 33 0.32 -5.64 19.79
C PRO A 33 -0.98 -6.41 19.51
N ALA A 34 -1.93 -5.73 18.85
CA ALA A 34 -3.15 -6.37 18.40
C ALA A 34 -2.79 -7.54 17.46
N PRO A 35 -3.51 -8.68 17.52
CA PRO A 35 -3.24 -9.78 16.62
C PRO A 35 -3.41 -9.32 15.18
N THR A 36 -2.34 -9.40 14.39
CA THR A 36 -2.41 -9.26 12.94
C THR A 36 -3.32 -10.36 12.42
N ALA A 37 -4.47 -9.98 11.85
CA ALA A 37 -5.34 -10.91 11.18
C ALA A 37 -4.54 -11.57 10.04
N ALA A 38 -4.54 -12.90 10.01
CA ALA A 38 -3.92 -13.64 8.94
C ALA A 38 -4.59 -13.27 7.60
N PRO A 39 -3.83 -13.12 6.51
CA PRO A 39 -4.41 -12.87 5.20
C PRO A 39 -5.36 -14.00 4.83
N ALA A 40 -6.54 -13.64 4.32
CA ALA A 40 -7.51 -14.61 3.82
C ALA A 40 -6.87 -15.43 2.66
N PRO A 41 -7.17 -16.73 2.57
CA PRO A 41 -6.67 -17.55 1.47
C PRO A 41 -7.13 -16.99 0.12
N ALA A 42 -6.20 -16.95 -0.84
CA ALA A 42 -6.53 -16.58 -2.21
C ALA A 42 -7.53 -17.59 -2.80
N PRO A 43 -8.48 -17.13 -3.64
CA PRO A 43 -9.38 -18.03 -4.34
C PRO A 43 -8.59 -19.01 -5.21
N ALA A 44 -9.08 -20.24 -5.30
CA ALA A 44 -8.49 -21.24 -6.21
C ALA A 44 -8.62 -20.78 -7.67
N PRO A 45 -7.65 -21.12 -8.54
CA PRO A 45 -7.76 -20.84 -9.96
C PRO A 45 -9.03 -21.46 -10.54
N ALA A 46 -9.79 -20.66 -11.30
CA ALA A 46 -10.94 -21.18 -12.03
C ALA A 46 -10.47 -22.04 -13.21
N GLU A 47 -11.16 -23.13 -13.52
CA GLU A 47 -10.94 -23.89 -14.75
C GLU A 47 -11.35 -23.01 -15.95
N MET A 48 -10.36 -22.54 -16.71
CA MET A 48 -10.59 -21.77 -17.94
C MET A 48 -10.52 -22.68 -19.17
N PRO A 49 -11.37 -22.45 -20.19
CA PRO A 49 -11.25 -23.14 -21.46
C PRO A 49 -9.92 -22.80 -22.16
N GLU A 50 -9.49 -23.67 -23.09
CA GLU A 50 -8.27 -23.46 -23.87
C GLU A 50 -8.39 -22.20 -24.76
N LEU A 51 -7.48 -21.24 -24.56
CA LEU A 51 -7.39 -20.01 -25.35
C LEU A 51 -6.38 -20.18 -26.49
N LYS A 52 -6.84 -20.01 -27.73
CA LYS A 52 -5.97 -20.03 -28.92
C LYS A 52 -5.61 -18.61 -29.32
N VAL A 53 -4.33 -18.27 -29.19
CA VAL A 53 -3.79 -16.95 -29.53
C VAL A 53 -2.93 -17.06 -30.79
N ALA A 54 -3.24 -16.27 -31.81
CA ALA A 54 -2.42 -16.20 -33.02
C ALA A 54 -1.17 -15.36 -32.75
N ILE A 55 -0.03 -15.77 -33.31
CA ILE A 55 1.26 -15.11 -33.11
C ILE A 55 1.98 -14.90 -34.45
N ASP A 56 2.80 -13.85 -34.54
CA ASP A 56 3.87 -13.76 -35.54
C ASP A 56 5.07 -14.55 -35.01
N PRO A 57 5.54 -15.62 -35.68
CA PRO A 57 6.63 -16.46 -35.17
C PRO A 57 8.03 -15.86 -35.39
N THR A 58 8.14 -14.66 -35.96
CA THR A 58 9.41 -14.03 -36.36
C THR A 58 9.63 -12.65 -35.75
N TYR A 59 8.81 -12.24 -34.79
CA TYR A 59 8.85 -10.88 -34.23
C TYR A 59 9.60 -10.83 -32.90
N GLU A 60 10.93 -10.92 -32.97
CA GLU A 60 11.79 -10.78 -31.79
C GLU A 60 11.82 -9.34 -31.24
N PRO A 61 11.86 -9.15 -29.90
CA PRO A 61 11.85 -10.17 -28.82
C PRO A 61 10.43 -10.48 -28.26
N PHE A 62 9.38 -10.04 -28.95
CA PHE A 62 8.00 -10.04 -28.45
C PHE A 62 7.35 -11.41 -28.54
N THR A 63 7.30 -12.00 -29.73
CA THR A 63 6.94 -13.40 -29.91
C THR A 63 7.71 -13.99 -31.09
N PHE A 64 8.36 -15.13 -30.86
CA PHE A 64 9.11 -15.86 -31.89
C PHE A 64 9.15 -17.35 -31.58
N LYS A 65 9.60 -18.16 -32.54
CA LYS A 65 9.81 -19.60 -32.33
C LYS A 65 11.27 -19.93 -32.09
N THR A 66 11.51 -20.77 -31.08
CA THR A 66 12.79 -21.47 -30.89
C THR A 66 13.06 -22.46 -32.02
N ALA A 67 14.28 -22.99 -32.11
CA ALA A 67 14.64 -24.01 -33.11
C ALA A 67 13.74 -25.26 -33.03
N ASP A 68 13.24 -25.60 -31.85
CA ASP A 68 12.31 -26.71 -31.62
C ASP A 68 10.84 -26.36 -31.96
N GLY A 69 10.59 -25.15 -32.47
CA GLY A 69 9.28 -24.68 -32.90
C GLY A 69 8.38 -24.16 -31.78
N LYS A 70 8.85 -24.12 -30.53
CA LYS A 70 8.08 -23.63 -29.38
C LYS A 70 8.00 -22.09 -29.39
N PRO A 71 6.81 -21.49 -29.22
CA PRO A 71 6.68 -20.04 -29.07
C PRO A 71 7.33 -19.56 -27.77
N THR A 72 8.00 -18.41 -27.83
CA THR A 72 8.68 -17.74 -26.71
C THR A 72 8.68 -16.23 -26.96
N GLY A 73 9.04 -15.43 -25.94
CA GLY A 73 9.14 -13.98 -26.03
C GLY A 73 8.22 -13.29 -25.02
N PHE A 74 8.30 -11.96 -24.95
CA PHE A 74 7.57 -11.16 -23.98
C PHE A 74 6.05 -11.38 -23.96
N ASP A 75 5.38 -11.50 -25.12
CA ASP A 75 3.92 -11.68 -25.12
C ASP A 75 3.52 -13.08 -24.64
N VAL A 76 4.38 -14.09 -24.86
CA VAL A 76 4.16 -15.46 -24.39
C VAL A 76 4.24 -15.54 -22.86
N ASP A 77 5.09 -14.74 -22.23
CA ASP A 77 5.23 -14.69 -20.77
C ASP A 77 4.01 -14.05 -20.07
N ILE A 78 3.21 -13.27 -20.79
CA ILE A 78 2.00 -12.60 -20.28
C ILE A 78 0.73 -13.46 -20.51
N ALA A 79 0.75 -14.30 -21.55
CA ALA A 79 -0.42 -15.02 -22.06
C ALA A 79 -0.89 -16.21 -21.19
#